data_AF-A0A9D4H6E7-F1
#
_entry.id   AF-A0A9D4H6E7-F1
#
_cell.length_a   1.000
_cell.length_b   1.000
_cell.length_c   1.000
_cell.angle_alpha   90.00
_cell.angle_beta   90.00
_cell.angle_gamma   90.00
#
_symmetry.space_group_name_H-M   'P 1'
#
loop_
_entity.id
_entity.type
_entity.pdbx_description
1 polymer ?
#
loop_
_entity_poly.entity_id
_entity_poly.type
_entity_poly.pdbx_seq_one_letter_code
_entity_poly.pdbx_strand_id
1 'polypeptide(L)'
;MGLRTAYMEKASIQTYIRNMMALPFLPAADIEPSFQLLALRANSEQLSRFVRYMEEQWFEHSIFDIDSLSIYGMSVRTNNDTEGWHQSLNRKAGGQDMTFYRLVSAVRAEAENVQYEVRYLRNGQSTRRVRPVSRMIEKSIRDLWARYEAKDITTSALFSECAKVCGPQVEPTAESTAHHETLVTRL
;
A
#
# COMPACT_ATOMS: atom_id res chain seq x y z
N MET A 1 -2.84 19.87 -6.58
CA MET A 1 -3.74 19.52 -5.44
C MET A 1 -3.09 19.94 -4.13
N GLY A 2 -3.59 20.98 -3.45
CA GLY A 2 -3.02 21.52 -2.20
C GLY A 2 -3.51 20.83 -0.92
N LEU A 3 -3.71 19.51 -0.93
CA LEU A 3 -4.33 18.77 0.18
C LEU A 3 -3.38 18.51 1.35
N ARG A 4 -2.07 18.72 1.18
CA ARG A 4 -1.06 18.41 2.21
C ARG A 4 -1.30 19.20 3.50
N THR A 5 -1.52 20.51 3.41
CA THR A 5 -1.73 21.38 4.57
C THR A 5 -3.02 21.01 5.30
N ALA A 6 -4.11 20.83 4.54
CA ALA A 6 -5.40 20.44 5.09
C ALA A 6 -5.40 19.03 5.71
N TYR A 7 -4.62 18.10 5.14
CA TYR A 7 -4.40 16.77 5.71
C TYR A 7 -3.63 16.84 7.04
N MET A 8 -2.63 17.70 7.17
CA MET A 8 -1.87 17.80 8.43
C MET A 8 -2.68 18.44 9.56
N GLU A 9 -3.61 19.34 9.24
CA GLU A 9 -4.33 20.15 10.23
C GLU A 9 -5.70 19.56 10.64
N LYS A 10 -6.40 18.83 9.75
CA LYS A 10 -7.78 18.39 9.98
C LYS A 10 -7.91 16.87 10.05
N ALA A 11 -8.20 16.35 11.24
CA ALA A 11 -8.41 14.91 11.48
C ALA A 11 -9.54 14.30 10.61
N SER A 12 -10.58 15.08 10.27
CA SER A 12 -11.65 14.64 9.38
C SER A 12 -11.16 14.40 7.95
N ILE A 13 -10.29 15.27 7.43
CA ILE A 13 -9.67 15.11 6.11
C ILE A 13 -8.69 13.93 6.11
N GLN A 14 -7.94 13.74 7.20
CA GLN A 14 -7.10 12.54 7.33
C GLN A 14 -7.89 11.26 7.26
N THR A 15 -9.00 11.19 8.01
CA THR A 15 -9.86 10.01 8.04
C THR A 15 -10.50 9.76 6.68
N TYR A 16 -10.95 10.84 6.01
CA TYR A 16 -11.49 10.76 4.65
C TYR A 16 -10.46 10.21 3.65
N ILE A 17 -9.23 10.73 3.66
CA ILE A 17 -8.17 10.28 2.76
C ILE A 17 -7.75 8.85 3.08
N ARG A 18 -7.68 8.46 4.35
CA ARG A 18 -7.41 7.06 4.75
C ARG A 18 -8.47 6.09 4.23
N ASN A 19 -9.74 6.48 4.30
CA ASN A 19 -10.84 5.70 3.73
C ASN A 19 -10.67 5.56 2.21
N MET A 20 -10.33 6.64 1.49
CA MET A 20 -10.05 6.55 0.06
C MET A 20 -8.85 5.64 -0.27
N MET A 21 -7.77 5.69 0.54
CA MET A 21 -6.62 4.80 0.38
C MET A 21 -6.92 3.33 0.72
N ALA A 22 -8.04 3.05 1.41
CA ALA A 22 -8.44 1.71 1.78
C ALA A 22 -9.24 1.00 0.67
N LEU A 23 -9.76 1.73 -0.32
CA LEU A 23 -10.57 1.16 -1.41
C LEU A 23 -9.89 -0.01 -2.14
N PRO A 24 -8.59 0.06 -2.51
CA PRO A 24 -7.90 -1.05 -3.16
C PRO A 24 -7.94 -2.38 -2.38
N PHE A 25 -8.09 -2.34 -1.05
CA PHE A 25 -8.08 -3.56 -0.23
C PHE A 25 -9.40 -4.33 -0.27
N LEU A 26 -10.43 -3.79 -0.91
CA LEU A 26 -11.73 -4.44 -1.10
C LEU A 26 -11.74 -5.30 -2.37
N PRO A 27 -12.60 -6.33 -2.41
CA PRO A 27 -12.90 -7.02 -3.67
C PRO A 27 -13.39 -6.02 -4.72
N ALA A 28 -13.03 -6.22 -5.99
CA ALA A 28 -13.35 -5.30 -7.07
C ALA A 28 -14.84 -4.90 -7.14
N ALA A 29 -15.74 -5.87 -6.93
CA ALA A 29 -17.19 -5.64 -6.92
C ALA A 29 -17.66 -4.64 -5.84
N ASP A 30 -16.91 -4.50 -4.75
CA ASP A 30 -17.25 -3.64 -3.61
C ASP A 30 -16.57 -2.25 -3.68
N ILE A 31 -15.60 -2.06 -4.58
CA ILE A 31 -14.80 -0.83 -4.70
C ILE A 31 -15.65 0.34 -5.17
N GLU A 32 -16.32 0.20 -6.31
CA GLU A 32 -17.12 1.28 -6.90
C GLU A 32 -18.29 1.72 -5.99
N PRO A 33 -19.11 0.80 -5.42
CA PRO A 33 -20.14 1.19 -4.46
C PRO A 33 -19.57 1.93 -3.24
N SER A 34 -18.42 1.48 -2.73
CA SER A 34 -17.75 2.12 -1.59
C SER A 34 -17.21 3.50 -1.95
N PHE A 35 -16.67 3.67 -3.16
CA PHE A 35 -16.19 4.96 -3.67
C PHE A 35 -17.34 5.96 -3.80
N GLN A 36 -18.47 5.57 -4.38
CA GLN A 36 -19.66 6.42 -4.53
C GLN A 36 -20.17 6.91 -3.17
N LEU A 37 -20.21 6.04 -2.14
CA LEU A 37 -20.58 6.43 -0.78
C LEU A 37 -19.61 7.45 -0.16
N LEU A 38 -18.32 7.37 -0.47
CA LEU A 38 -17.32 8.34 -0.02
C LEU A 38 -17.37 9.65 -0.82
N ALA A 39 -17.69 9.60 -2.11
CA ALA A 39 -17.87 10.76 -2.97
C ALA A 39 -18.95 11.68 -2.41
N LEU A 40 -20.08 11.11 -1.96
CA LEU A 40 -21.18 11.85 -1.32
C LEU A 40 -20.78 12.55 -0.02
N ARG A 41 -19.70 12.10 0.64
CA ARG A 41 -19.21 12.67 1.90
C ARG A 41 -18.18 13.79 1.69
N ALA A 42 -17.81 14.10 0.44
CA ALA A 42 -16.90 15.19 0.12
C ALA A 42 -17.58 16.54 0.41
N ASN A 43 -17.22 17.17 1.52
CA ASN A 43 -17.87 18.38 2.05
C ASN A 43 -17.08 19.68 1.80
N SER A 44 -16.02 19.64 0.99
CA SER A 44 -15.22 20.81 0.65
C SER A 44 -14.80 20.76 -0.81
N GLU A 45 -14.61 21.92 -1.42
CA GLU A 45 -14.19 22.02 -2.82
C GLU A 45 -12.89 21.25 -3.12
N GLN A 46 -11.96 21.22 -2.15
CA GLN A 46 -10.70 20.50 -2.26
C GLN A 46 -10.92 18.98 -2.33
N LEU A 47 -11.83 18.45 -1.51
CA LEU A 47 -12.21 17.03 -1.55
C LEU A 47 -13.00 16.70 -2.82
N SER A 48 -13.92 17.56 -3.25
CA SER A 48 -14.67 17.35 -4.49
C SER A 48 -13.74 17.31 -5.72
N ARG A 49 -12.74 18.19 -5.78
CA ARG A 49 -11.70 18.14 -6.84
C ARG A 49 -10.90 16.84 -6.78
N PHE A 50 -10.60 16.34 -5.57
CA PHE A 50 -9.90 15.07 -5.39
C PHE A 50 -10.74 13.86 -5.83
N VAL A 51 -12.01 13.81 -5.44
CA VAL A 51 -12.96 12.77 -5.88
C VAL A 51 -13.05 12.74 -7.40
N ARG A 52 -13.25 13.90 -8.05
CA ARG A 52 -13.31 13.99 -9.51
C ARG A 52 -12.03 13.48 -10.17
N TYR A 53 -10.86 13.87 -9.65
CA TYR A 53 -9.59 13.34 -10.15
C TYR A 53 -9.50 11.81 -10.01
N MET A 54 -9.96 11.25 -8.88
CA MET A 54 -9.95 9.80 -8.69
C MET A 54 -10.87 9.09 -9.68
N GLU A 55 -12.06 9.65 -9.91
CA GLU A 55 -13.04 9.14 -10.88
C GLU A 55 -12.46 9.13 -12.31
N GLU A 56 -11.97 10.28 -12.78
CA GLU A 56 -11.38 10.44 -14.11
C GLU A 56 -10.16 9.52 -14.36
N GLN A 57 -9.35 9.27 -13.32
CA GLN A 57 -8.11 8.51 -13.48
C GLN A 57 -8.25 7.01 -13.26
N TRP A 58 -9.15 6.58 -12.37
CA TRP A 58 -9.19 5.19 -11.91
C TRP A 58 -10.50 4.47 -12.20
N PHE A 59 -11.57 5.19 -12.56
CA PHE A 59 -12.88 4.59 -12.85
C PHE A 59 -13.32 4.83 -14.29
N GLU A 60 -12.97 5.98 -14.89
CA GLU A 60 -13.33 6.33 -16.26
C GLU A 60 -12.19 6.06 -17.28
N HIS A 61 -10.99 5.71 -16.81
CA HIS A 61 -9.83 5.59 -17.68
C HIS A 61 -9.87 4.30 -18.50
N SER A 62 -9.76 4.41 -19.82
CA SER A 62 -9.84 3.28 -20.77
C SER A 62 -8.73 2.23 -20.73
N ILE A 63 -7.76 2.38 -19.81
CA ILE A 63 -6.57 1.51 -19.70
C ILE A 63 -6.57 0.76 -18.36
N PHE A 64 -7.14 1.36 -17.32
CA PHE A 64 -7.13 0.81 -15.97
C PHE A 64 -8.57 0.52 -15.55
N ASP A 65 -8.94 -0.76 -15.56
CA ASP A 65 -10.25 -1.20 -15.09
C ASP A 65 -10.28 -1.27 -13.55
N ILE A 66 -11.47 -1.31 -12.95
CA ILE A 66 -11.67 -1.42 -11.49
C ILE A 66 -10.95 -2.64 -10.91
N ASP A 67 -10.85 -3.74 -11.66
CA ASP A 67 -10.10 -4.93 -11.24
C ASP A 67 -8.60 -4.65 -11.05
N SER A 68 -8.03 -3.71 -11.82
CA SER A 68 -6.62 -3.31 -11.69
C SER A 68 -6.35 -2.48 -10.43
N LEU A 69 -7.40 -1.88 -9.86
CA LEU A 69 -7.32 -1.14 -8.60
C LEU A 69 -7.40 -2.08 -7.38
N SER A 70 -8.03 -3.24 -7.52
CA SER A 70 -8.15 -4.20 -6.41
C SER A 70 -6.83 -4.92 -6.15
N ILE A 71 -6.35 -4.82 -4.91
CA ILE A 71 -5.23 -5.64 -4.39
C ILE A 71 -5.72 -6.76 -3.48
N TYR A 72 -7.03 -7.00 -3.43
CA TYR A 72 -7.63 -8.05 -2.60
C TYR A 72 -7.10 -9.43 -3.02
N GLY A 73 -6.61 -10.20 -2.04
CA GLY A 73 -6.05 -11.53 -2.29
C GLY A 73 -4.66 -11.54 -2.94
N MET A 74 -4.07 -10.37 -3.26
CA MET A 74 -2.74 -10.31 -3.84
C MET A 74 -1.64 -10.55 -2.79
N SER A 75 -0.64 -11.38 -3.14
CA SER A 75 0.53 -11.61 -2.29
C SER A 75 1.53 -10.46 -2.30
N VAL A 76 1.59 -9.72 -3.41
CA VAL A 76 2.43 -8.53 -3.61
C VAL A 76 1.50 -7.35 -3.87
N ARG A 77 1.56 -6.33 -3.01
CA ARG A 77 0.59 -5.22 -2.99
C ARG A 77 1.11 -3.93 -3.62
N THR A 78 2.42 -3.82 -3.83
CA THR A 78 3.05 -2.61 -4.36
C THR A 78 3.97 -2.94 -5.50
N ASN A 79 4.18 -1.96 -6.38
CA ASN A 79 5.15 -2.01 -7.48
C ASN A 79 6.62 -1.96 -6.99
N ASN A 80 6.90 -2.14 -5.69
CA ASN A 80 8.24 -2.00 -5.11
C ASN A 80 9.28 -2.90 -5.78
N ASP A 81 8.86 -4.07 -6.25
CA ASP A 81 9.76 -4.97 -6.97
C ASP A 81 10.15 -4.35 -8.31
N THR A 82 9.17 -3.88 -9.09
CA THR A 82 9.40 -3.14 -10.33
C THR A 82 10.25 -1.88 -10.12
N GLU A 83 9.96 -1.09 -9.08
CA GLU A 83 10.74 0.09 -8.72
C GLU A 83 12.17 -0.29 -8.30
N GLY A 84 12.34 -1.39 -7.57
CA GLY A 84 13.65 -1.92 -7.21
C GLY A 84 14.47 -2.33 -8.43
N TRP A 85 13.84 -2.97 -9.41
CA TRP A 85 14.45 -3.31 -10.70
C TRP A 85 14.84 -2.05 -11.49
N HIS A 86 13.95 -1.08 -11.60
CA HIS A 86 14.25 0.22 -12.23
C HIS A 86 15.43 0.92 -11.53
N GLN A 87 15.45 0.92 -10.19
CA GLN A 87 16.53 1.52 -9.42
C GLN A 87 17.87 0.81 -9.63
N SER A 88 17.87 -0.53 -9.70
CA SER A 88 19.10 -1.28 -10.02
C SER A 88 19.63 -0.94 -11.41
N LEU A 89 18.74 -0.87 -12.42
CA LEU A 89 19.10 -0.48 -13.78
C LEU A 89 19.61 0.96 -13.85
N ASN A 90 18.94 1.90 -13.20
CA ASN A 90 19.36 3.31 -13.15
C ASN A 90 20.74 3.46 -12.48
N ARG A 91 21.02 2.68 -11.43
CA ARG A 91 22.33 2.64 -10.79
C ARG A 91 23.41 2.12 -11.74
N LYS A 92 23.13 1.08 -12.54
CA LYS A 92 24.05 0.58 -13.58
C LYS A 92 24.26 1.58 -14.72
N ALA A 93 23.25 2.41 -15.01
CA ALA A 93 23.33 3.48 -15.98
C ALA A 93 24.13 4.70 -15.47
N GLY A 94 24.36 4.81 -14.16
CA GLY A 94 25.09 5.93 -13.56
C GLY A 94 24.36 7.27 -13.65
N GLY A 95 23.02 7.24 -13.75
CA GLY A 95 22.20 8.46 -13.89
C GLY A 95 22.22 9.08 -15.29
N GLN A 96 22.76 8.39 -16.29
CA GLN A 96 22.71 8.80 -17.69
C GLN A 96 21.71 7.96 -18.48
N ASP A 97 21.22 8.50 -19.59
CA ASP A 97 20.45 7.72 -20.55
C ASP A 97 21.28 6.57 -21.09
N MET A 98 20.72 5.37 -21.01
CA MET A 98 21.43 4.16 -21.39
C MET A 98 21.16 3.85 -22.86
N THR A 99 22.23 3.72 -23.66
CA THR A 99 22.09 3.27 -25.05
C THR A 99 21.53 1.85 -25.11
N PHE A 100 20.84 1.51 -26.20
CA PHE A 100 20.17 0.21 -26.35
C PHE A 100 21.08 -0.98 -26.02
N TYR A 101 22.31 -1.01 -26.53
CA TYR A 101 23.23 -2.12 -26.27
C TYR A 101 23.70 -2.21 -24.81
N ARG A 102 23.83 -1.06 -24.12
CA ARG A 102 24.13 -1.03 -22.69
C ARG A 102 22.94 -1.49 -21.85
N LEU A 103 21.73 -1.17 -22.28
CA LEU A 103 20.51 -1.66 -21.63
C LEU A 103 20.41 -3.18 -21.76
N VAL A 104 20.60 -3.72 -22.97
CA VAL A 104 20.57 -5.17 -23.22
C VAL A 104 21.59 -5.91 -22.35
N SER A 105 22.82 -5.40 -22.24
CA SER A 105 23.83 -6.03 -21.39
C SER A 105 23.49 -5.94 -19.90
N ALA A 106 22.95 -4.81 -19.43
CA ALA A 106 22.53 -4.63 -18.04
C ALA A 106 21.35 -5.54 -17.66
N VAL A 107 20.36 -5.67 -18.54
CA VAL A 107 19.18 -6.55 -18.36
C VAL A 107 19.62 -8.02 -18.36
N ARG A 108 20.50 -8.42 -19.29
CA ARG A 108 21.06 -9.78 -19.31
C ARG A 108 21.78 -10.11 -18.00
N ALA A 109 22.60 -9.20 -17.49
CA ALA A 109 23.30 -9.40 -16.23
C ALA A 109 22.34 -9.54 -15.03
N GLU A 110 21.20 -8.81 -15.02
CA GLU A 110 20.18 -9.05 -13.98
C GLU A 110 19.43 -10.37 -14.17
N ALA A 111 19.14 -10.79 -15.40
CA ALA A 111 18.49 -12.07 -15.66
C ALA A 111 19.33 -13.26 -15.17
N GLU A 112 20.66 -13.17 -15.28
CA GLU A 112 21.59 -14.15 -14.73
C GLU A 112 21.55 -14.18 -13.19
N ASN A 113 21.30 -13.03 -12.54
CA ASN A 113 21.19 -12.96 -11.08
C ASN A 113 19.94 -13.66 -10.51
N VAL A 114 18.84 -13.72 -11.28
CA VAL A 114 17.59 -14.37 -10.86
C VAL A 114 17.82 -15.84 -10.50
N GLN A 115 18.74 -16.53 -11.19
CA GLN A 115 19.03 -17.93 -10.90
C GLN A 115 19.59 -18.12 -9.47
N TYR A 116 20.37 -17.16 -8.98
CA TYR A 116 20.86 -17.20 -7.61
C TYR A 116 19.73 -17.01 -6.62
N GLU A 117 18.82 -16.05 -6.84
CA GLU A 117 17.66 -15.85 -5.97
C GLU A 117 16.78 -17.10 -5.90
N VAL A 118 16.48 -17.73 -7.05
CA VAL A 118 15.72 -18.99 -7.09
C VAL A 118 16.41 -20.08 -6.28
N ARG A 119 17.75 -20.19 -6.37
CA ARG A 119 18.52 -21.16 -5.60
C ARG A 119 18.49 -20.88 -4.10
N TYR A 120 18.61 -19.61 -3.68
CA TYR A 120 18.48 -19.20 -2.28
C TYR A 120 17.09 -19.56 -1.73
N LEU A 121 16.02 -19.24 -2.48
CA LEU A 121 14.65 -19.55 -2.10
C LEU A 121 14.40 -21.07 -1.99
N ARG A 122 14.93 -21.87 -2.93
CA ARG A 122 14.87 -23.35 -2.87
C ARG A 122 15.53 -23.93 -1.63
N ASN A 123 16.58 -23.28 -1.13
CA ASN A 123 17.26 -23.66 0.10
C ASN A 123 16.55 -23.13 1.36
N GLY A 124 15.35 -22.56 1.24
CA GLY A 124 14.58 -21.99 2.34
C GLY A 124 15.12 -20.65 2.84
N GLN A 125 16.05 -20.02 2.12
CA GLN A 125 16.65 -18.74 2.51
C GLN A 125 15.86 -17.59 1.88
N SER A 126 15.53 -16.58 2.67
CA SER A 126 14.92 -15.35 2.15
C SER A 126 16.00 -14.49 1.50
N THR A 127 15.80 -14.13 0.23
CA THR A 127 16.66 -13.18 -0.49
C THR A 127 16.43 -11.74 -0.02
N ARG A 128 15.28 -11.48 0.63
CA ARG A 128 14.85 -10.16 1.06
C ARG A 128 14.74 -10.06 2.57
N ARG A 129 15.28 -8.98 3.13
CA ARG A 129 14.98 -8.56 4.51
C ARG A 129 13.66 -7.80 4.53
N VAL A 130 12.61 -8.43 5.07
CA VAL A 130 11.32 -7.76 5.31
C VAL A 130 11.32 -7.16 6.71
N ARG A 131 10.94 -5.88 6.82
CA ARG A 131 10.84 -5.19 8.10
C ARG A 131 9.79 -5.89 8.99
N PRO A 132 10.02 -6.04 10.30
CA PRO A 132 9.04 -6.66 11.20
C PRO A 132 7.65 -6.02 11.12
N VAL A 133 7.59 -4.68 11.06
CA VAL A 133 6.34 -3.92 10.94
C VAL A 133 5.59 -4.27 9.65
N SER A 134 6.29 -4.34 8.51
CA SER A 134 5.68 -4.72 7.23
C SER A 134 5.09 -6.13 7.28
N ARG A 135 5.80 -7.10 7.90
CA ARG A 135 5.28 -8.45 8.10
C ARG A 135 4.03 -8.48 8.97
N MET A 136 4.01 -7.70 10.05
CA MET A 136 2.86 -7.58 10.94
C MET A 136 1.64 -7.02 10.19
N ILE A 137 1.83 -5.95 9.41
CA ILE A 137 0.76 -5.34 8.60
C ILE A 137 0.24 -6.33 7.55
N GLU A 138 1.13 -7.00 6.82
CA GLU A 138 0.73 -8.00 5.82
C GLU A 138 -0.01 -9.19 6.43
N LYS A 139 0.38 -9.62 7.63
CA LYS A 139 -0.34 -10.65 8.36
C LYS A 139 -1.73 -10.15 8.73
N SER A 140 -1.84 -8.95 9.32
CA SER A 140 -3.11 -8.36 9.70
C SER A 140 -4.08 -8.22 8.52
N ILE A 141 -3.59 -7.79 7.35
CA ILE A 141 -4.43 -7.68 6.14
C ILE A 141 -4.90 -9.06 5.68
N ARG A 142 -4.01 -10.07 5.67
CA ARG A 142 -4.38 -11.44 5.28
C ARG A 142 -5.40 -12.05 6.23
N ASP A 143 -5.23 -11.86 7.53
CA ASP A 143 -6.18 -12.34 8.54
C ASP A 143 -7.55 -11.67 8.37
N LEU A 144 -7.59 -10.38 8.03
CA LEU A 144 -8.84 -9.67 7.71
C LEU A 144 -9.51 -10.21 6.45
N TRP A 145 -8.75 -10.46 5.38
CA TRP A 145 -9.28 -11.04 4.15
C TRP A 145 -9.84 -12.44 4.37
N ALA A 146 -9.17 -13.29 5.16
CA ALA A 146 -9.65 -14.63 5.49
C ALA A 146 -10.98 -14.59 6.27
N ARG A 147 -11.12 -13.65 7.23
CA ARG A 147 -12.39 -13.44 7.95
C ARG A 147 -13.50 -12.92 7.04
N TYR A 148 -13.17 -12.08 6.07
CA TYR A 148 -14.14 -11.60 5.09
C TYR A 148 -14.62 -12.73 4.18
N GLU A 149 -13.70 -13.57 3.69
CA GLU A 149 -14.01 -14.72 2.85
C GLU A 149 -14.87 -15.76 3.60
N ALA A 150 -14.61 -15.95 4.89
CA ALA A 150 -15.43 -16.76 5.79
C ALA A 150 -16.83 -16.15 6.08
N LYS A 151 -17.09 -14.92 5.64
CA LYS A 151 -18.30 -14.12 5.92
C LYS A 151 -18.52 -13.80 7.40
N ASP A 152 -17.44 -13.81 8.20
CA ASP A 152 -17.47 -13.42 9.61
C ASP A 152 -17.57 -11.90 9.79
N ILE A 153 -17.12 -11.14 8.79
CA ILE A 153 -17.13 -9.67 8.80
C ILE A 153 -17.82 -9.12 7.55
N THR A 154 -18.51 -7.99 7.71
CA THR A 154 -19.13 -7.26 6.60
C THR A 154 -18.11 -6.45 5.81
N THR A 155 -18.46 -6.05 4.58
CA THR A 155 -17.63 -5.17 3.73
C THR A 155 -17.32 -3.85 4.43
N SER A 156 -18.28 -3.29 5.17
CA SER A 156 -18.10 -2.07 5.96
C SER A 156 -17.08 -2.24 7.09
N ALA A 157 -17.07 -3.40 7.77
CA ALA A 157 -16.11 -3.71 8.80
C ALA A 157 -14.70 -3.93 8.21
N LEU A 158 -14.60 -4.67 7.11
CA LEU A 158 -13.35 -4.84 6.36
C LEU A 158 -12.77 -3.47 5.96
N PHE A 159 -13.60 -2.63 5.33
CA PHE A 159 -13.20 -1.30 4.89
C PHE A 159 -12.68 -0.43 6.04
N SER A 160 -13.40 -0.41 7.18
CA SER A 160 -12.98 0.36 8.35
C SER A 160 -11.67 -0.13 8.96
N GLU A 161 -11.41 -1.43 8.98
CA GLU A 161 -10.14 -1.97 9.50
C GLU A 161 -8.97 -1.69 8.54
N CYS A 162 -9.19 -1.83 7.22
CA CYS A 162 -8.20 -1.48 6.20
C CYS A 162 -7.80 0.00 6.27
N ALA A 163 -8.74 0.90 6.50
CA ALA A 163 -8.46 2.33 6.64
C ALA A 163 -7.54 2.67 7.83
N LYS A 164 -7.55 1.87 8.91
CA LYS A 164 -6.62 2.05 10.03
C LYS A 164 -5.18 1.72 9.64
N VAL A 165 -5.00 0.74 8.74
CA VAL A 165 -3.68 0.33 8.23
C VAL A 165 -3.06 1.39 7.34
N CYS A 166 -3.87 2.16 6.61
CA CYS A 166 -3.42 3.20 5.68
C CYS A 166 -3.01 4.54 6.36
N GLY A 167 -3.15 4.67 7.69
CA GLY A 167 -2.76 5.87 8.42
C GLY A 167 -1.27 5.93 8.75
N PRO A 168 -0.72 7.13 9.06
CA PRO A 168 0.60 7.21 9.68
C PRO A 168 0.57 6.38 10.96
N GLN A 169 1.52 5.46 11.10
CA GLN A 169 1.74 4.75 12.35
C GLN A 169 2.04 5.84 13.38
N VAL A 170 1.12 6.09 14.30
CA VAL A 170 1.42 6.92 15.46
C VAL A 170 2.56 6.16 16.15
N GLU A 171 3.79 6.65 16.01
CA GLU A 171 4.85 6.18 16.89
C GLU A 171 4.33 6.38 18.32
N PRO A 172 4.39 5.36 19.18
CA PRO A 172 3.95 5.53 20.55
C PRO A 172 4.71 6.73 21.10
N THR A 173 3.98 7.79 21.45
CA THR A 173 4.56 8.95 22.10
C THR A 173 5.30 8.44 23.34
N ALA A 174 6.51 8.96 23.56
CA ALA A 174 7.44 8.53 24.61
C ALA A 174 6.84 8.56 26.04
N GLU A 175 5.64 9.13 26.20
CA GLU A 175 4.85 9.13 27.42
C GLU A 175 4.19 7.77 27.74
N SER A 176 3.92 6.92 26.75
CA SER A 176 3.32 5.59 26.96
C SER A 176 4.35 4.53 27.40
N THR A 177 5.60 4.67 26.97
CA THR A 177 6.72 3.81 27.41
C THR A 177 7.12 4.03 28.87
N ALA A 178 6.93 5.24 29.41
CA ALA A 178 7.23 5.55 30.81
C ALA A 178 6.31 4.79 31.80
N HIS A 179 5.04 4.56 31.43
CA HIS A 179 4.10 3.84 32.30
C HIS A 179 4.32 2.33 32.30
N HIS A 180 4.89 1.75 31.23
CA HIS A 180 5.20 0.32 31.18
C HIS A 180 6.51 -0.04 31.92
N GLU A 181 7.52 0.83 31.89
CA GLU A 181 8.77 0.61 32.66
C GLU A 181 8.59 0.80 34.18
N THR A 182 7.62 1.61 34.61
CA THR A 182 7.35 1.81 36.05
C THR A 182 6.71 0.59 36.71
N LEU A 183 6.01 -0.28 35.95
CA LEU A 183 5.39 -1.50 36.48
C LEU A 183 6.31 -2.72 36.48
N VAL A 184 7.35 -2.76 35.64
CA VAL A 184 8.30 -3.88 35.57
C VAL A 184 9.43 -3.74 36.61
N THR A 185 9.62 -2.57 37.21
CA THR A 185 10.65 -2.33 38.24
C THR A 185 10.14 -2.52 39.69
N ARG A 186 8.94 -3.10 39.87
CA ARG A 186 8.34 -3.37 41.20
C ARG A 186 7.82 -4.80 41.40
N LEU A 187 8.37 -5.76 40.66
CA LEU A 187 8.38 -7.19 40.99
C LEU A 187 9.78 -7.74 40.82
#